data_AF-A0A0Q7SF09-F1
#
_entry.id   AF-A0A0Q7SF09-F1
#
_cell.length_a   1.000
_cell.length_b   1.000
_cell.length_c   1.000
_cell.angle_alpha   90.00
_cell.angle_beta   90.00
_cell.angle_gamma   90.00
#
_symmetry.space_group_name_H-M   'P 1'
#
loop_
_entity.id
_entity.type
_entity.pdbx_description
1 polymer ?
#
loop_
_entity_poly.entity_id
_entity_poly.type
_entity_poly.pdbx_seq_one_letter_code
_entity_poly.pdbx_strand_id
1 'polypeptide(L)'
;MSLAALLLGLSAVQSPGVAAAAPVAELIGRPVAQVASRLGATRDPAPAITIMRGGSRLDIYPADELTPPAPHPLRCDVSLVPPELLTELGNSRVPLFASSRSAARYRRVAAVYVVARDGVVVSVLNPPVIEAAPARPDETGRDRLRRVMQENRDPWLSAAPGRLPLSDGDAFLDRRVDLKAPDGAILAHLCEPALIVQFPAPAARDDAGLLQGLSLLPFAWRLRGLNAEREANRLEGAALFATLRPGDSLPGGLNAFLSAHPGVRRYDDEEDPAYSVLVINLGAEANNNLARMNGAALIGVLADRIVWTADGGAAAGLGLTSALCVDDRGTAGAVRPGCSNTGYFSP
;
A
#
# COMPACT_ATOMS: atom_id res chain seq x y z
N MET A 1 15.62 47.13 11.32
CA MET A 1 15.76 45.67 11.48
C MET A 1 14.40 45.03 11.31
N SER A 2 14.00 44.59 10.11
CA SER A 2 12.78 43.76 9.97
C SER A 2 12.52 43.14 8.58
N LEU A 3 13.20 43.56 7.50
CA LEU A 3 13.02 42.93 6.18
C LEU A 3 13.93 41.72 5.93
N ALA A 4 15.17 41.75 6.44
CA ALA A 4 16.12 40.65 6.25
C ALA A 4 15.70 39.37 6.99
N ALA A 5 15.03 39.48 8.15
CA ALA A 5 14.49 38.33 8.89
C ALA A 5 13.25 37.72 8.22
N LEU A 6 12.43 38.54 7.54
CA LEU A 6 11.26 38.05 6.79
C LEU A 6 11.70 37.34 5.50
N LEU A 7 12.72 37.86 4.81
CA LEU A 7 13.27 37.24 3.61
C LEU A 7 14.07 35.95 3.92
N LEU A 8 14.76 35.87 5.05
CA LEU A 8 15.38 34.61 5.51
C LEU A 8 14.34 33.57 5.96
N GLY A 9 13.19 33.99 6.49
CA GLY A 9 12.06 33.10 6.79
C GLY A 9 11.33 32.60 5.53
N LEU A 10 11.29 33.40 4.46
CA LEU A 10 10.70 33.02 3.16
C LEU A 10 11.67 32.30 2.22
N SER A 11 12.99 32.32 2.50
CA SER A 11 14.02 31.62 1.71
C SER A 11 14.30 30.20 2.18
N ALA A 12 13.64 29.72 3.25
CA ALA A 12 13.54 28.30 3.57
C ALA A 12 12.59 27.56 2.62
N VAL A 13 12.59 27.97 1.34
CA VAL A 13 11.94 27.26 0.23
C VAL A 13 12.68 25.94 0.06
N GLN A 14 12.17 24.92 0.75
CA GLN A 14 12.03 23.54 0.30
C GLN A 14 13.05 23.13 -0.77
N SER A 15 14.30 23.04 -0.33
CA SER A 15 15.37 22.52 -1.16
C SER A 15 15.11 21.04 -1.41
N PRO A 16 15.35 20.50 -2.62
CA PRO A 16 15.49 19.06 -2.82
C PRO A 16 16.44 18.51 -1.75
N GLY A 17 16.06 17.43 -1.08
CA GLY A 17 16.83 16.99 0.09
C GLY A 17 16.06 16.08 1.02
N VAL A 18 16.44 16.15 2.29
CA VAL A 18 15.84 15.39 3.39
C VAL A 18 14.87 16.31 4.12
N ALA A 19 13.56 16.05 4.00
CA ALA A 19 12.53 16.85 4.65
C ALA A 19 12.40 16.52 6.15
N ALA A 20 12.59 15.25 6.50
CA ALA A 20 12.64 14.77 7.88
C ALA A 20 13.49 13.50 7.94
N ALA A 21 14.19 13.30 9.05
CA ALA A 21 14.92 12.06 9.30
C ALA A 21 15.03 11.79 10.81
N ALA A 22 14.93 10.51 11.19
CA ALA A 22 15.14 10.07 12.55
C ALA A 22 15.76 8.66 12.58
N PRO A 23 16.80 8.42 13.40
CA PRO A 23 17.32 7.07 13.61
C PRO A 23 16.20 6.13 14.05
N VAL A 24 16.14 4.93 13.47
CA VAL A 24 15.08 3.96 13.83
C VAL A 24 15.11 3.63 15.32
N ALA A 25 16.31 3.53 15.91
CA ALA A 25 16.50 3.30 17.34
C ALA A 25 15.86 4.38 18.24
N GLU A 26 15.71 5.62 17.76
CA GLU A 26 15.01 6.69 18.49
C GLU A 26 13.48 6.54 18.44
N LEU A 27 12.96 5.84 17.41
CA LEU A 27 11.53 5.63 17.18
C LEU A 27 11.00 4.43 17.98
N ILE A 28 11.79 3.36 18.09
CA ILE A 28 11.40 2.17 18.85
C ILE A 28 11.18 2.53 20.33
N GLY A 29 10.09 2.02 20.90
CA GLY A 29 9.67 2.30 22.28
C GLY A 29 8.96 3.64 22.47
N ARG A 30 8.75 4.43 21.40
CA ARG A 30 8.00 5.69 21.47
C ARG A 30 6.53 5.50 21.09
N PRO A 31 5.61 6.27 21.69
CA PRO A 31 4.23 6.35 21.21
C PRO A 31 4.18 6.83 19.76
N VAL A 32 3.24 6.30 18.97
CA VAL A 32 3.07 6.68 17.54
C VAL A 32 2.92 8.19 17.36
N ALA A 33 2.18 8.87 18.24
CA ALA A 33 2.02 10.32 18.19
C ALA A 33 3.35 11.09 18.36
N GLN A 34 4.27 10.58 19.18
CA GLN A 34 5.61 11.17 19.33
C GLN A 34 6.47 10.91 18.10
N VAL A 35 6.34 9.72 17.48
CA VAL A 35 7.03 9.40 16.23
C VAL A 35 6.54 10.30 15.09
N ALA A 36 5.23 10.48 14.95
CA ALA A 36 4.64 11.38 13.96
C ALA A 36 5.14 12.83 14.14
N SER A 37 5.14 13.33 15.38
CA SER A 37 5.68 14.67 15.70
C SER A 37 7.17 14.77 15.39
N ARG A 38 7.96 13.75 15.73
CA ARG A 38 9.41 13.69 15.48
C ARG A 38 9.73 13.69 13.98
N LEU A 39 8.93 13.00 13.19
CA LEU A 39 9.04 12.94 11.73
C LEU A 39 8.40 14.16 11.04
N GLY A 40 7.82 15.10 11.80
CA GLY A 40 7.29 16.35 11.28
C GLY A 40 5.91 16.22 10.61
N ALA A 41 5.13 15.19 10.93
CA ALA A 41 3.76 15.07 10.46
C ALA A 41 2.95 16.33 10.84
N THR A 42 2.28 16.93 9.86
CA THR A 42 1.47 18.15 10.04
C THR A 42 -0.03 17.85 10.11
N ARG A 43 -0.40 16.58 10.04
CA ARG A 43 -1.77 16.07 10.08
C ARG A 43 -1.81 14.83 10.96
N ASP A 44 -2.99 14.50 11.48
CA ASP A 44 -3.17 13.22 12.14
C ASP A 44 -2.89 12.10 11.13
N PRO A 45 -2.14 11.05 11.52
CA PRO A 45 -1.87 9.92 10.63
C PRO A 45 -3.17 9.29 10.14
N ALA A 46 -3.18 8.81 8.89
CA ALA A 46 -4.25 7.97 8.41
C ALA A 46 -4.41 6.72 9.31
N PRO A 47 -5.62 6.13 9.37
CA PRO A 47 -5.84 4.91 10.14
C PRO A 47 -4.87 3.80 9.74
N ALA A 48 -4.22 3.18 10.74
CA ALA A 48 -3.43 1.98 10.54
C ALA A 48 -4.31 0.78 10.20
N ILE A 49 -3.70 -0.26 9.63
CA ILE A 49 -4.27 -1.60 9.74
C ILE A 49 -4.09 -2.07 11.17
N THR A 50 -5.21 -2.31 11.86
CA THR A 50 -5.22 -2.83 13.23
C THR A 50 -5.50 -4.32 13.23
N ILE A 51 -4.62 -5.08 13.88
CA ILE A 51 -4.75 -6.51 14.17
C ILE A 51 -5.04 -6.67 15.68
N MET A 52 -6.10 -7.42 15.99
CA MET A 52 -6.55 -7.74 17.34
C MET A 52 -6.49 -9.26 17.52
N ARG A 53 -5.55 -9.76 18.33
CA ARG A 53 -5.42 -11.20 18.63
C ARG A 53 -4.99 -11.41 20.08
N GLY A 54 -5.63 -12.34 20.79
CA GLY A 54 -5.23 -12.71 22.15
C GLY A 54 -5.23 -11.56 23.17
N GLY A 55 -6.01 -10.49 22.93
CA GLY A 55 -6.04 -9.29 23.76
C GLY A 55 -4.96 -8.25 23.47
N SER A 56 -4.03 -8.51 22.54
CA SER A 56 -3.06 -7.53 22.06
C SER A 56 -3.60 -6.78 20.84
N ARG A 57 -3.17 -5.51 20.71
CA ARG A 57 -3.42 -4.67 19.54
C ARG A 57 -2.10 -4.41 18.81
N LEU A 58 -2.07 -4.71 17.52
CA LEU A 58 -0.97 -4.37 16.64
C LEU A 58 -1.45 -3.44 15.52
N ASP A 59 -0.81 -2.30 15.35
CA ASP A 59 -1.12 -1.32 14.32
C ASP A 59 0.04 -1.22 13.32
N ILE A 60 -0.26 -1.30 12.03
CA ILE A 60 0.70 -1.17 10.93
C ILE A 60 0.42 0.14 10.18
N TYR A 61 1.36 1.07 10.25
CA TYR A 61 1.28 2.38 9.60
C TYR A 61 2.21 2.42 8.39
N PRO A 62 1.73 2.82 7.20
CA PRO A 62 2.59 3.34 6.15
C PRO A 62 3.44 4.50 6.70
N ALA A 63 4.75 4.46 6.53
CA ALA A 63 5.63 5.46 7.14
C ALA A 63 5.45 6.86 6.54
N ASP A 64 4.99 6.96 5.30
CA ASP A 64 4.60 8.21 4.63
C ASP A 64 3.45 8.93 5.34
N GLU A 65 2.50 8.18 5.92
CA GLU A 65 1.42 8.74 6.74
C GLU A 65 1.89 9.31 8.09
N LEU A 66 3.11 8.98 8.50
CA LEU A 66 3.76 9.54 9.69
C LEU A 66 4.74 10.68 9.36
N THR A 67 4.80 11.11 8.11
CA THR A 67 5.68 12.20 7.63
C THR A 67 4.85 13.37 7.10
N PRO A 68 5.44 14.58 6.94
CA PRO A 68 4.73 15.69 6.33
C PRO A 68 4.30 15.34 4.90
N PRO A 69 3.17 15.88 4.40
CA PRO A 69 2.78 15.67 3.02
C PRO A 69 3.84 16.24 2.06
N ALA A 70 4.03 15.57 0.92
CA ALA A 70 4.95 16.04 -0.10
C ALA A 70 4.55 17.45 -0.58
N PRO A 71 5.39 18.48 -0.38
CA PRO A 71 5.06 19.83 -0.80
C PRO A 71 5.18 19.96 -2.31
N HIS A 72 4.23 20.65 -2.96
CA HIS A 72 4.31 20.91 -4.40
C HIS A 72 5.40 21.97 -4.70
N PRO A 73 6.28 21.78 -5.70
CA PRO A 73 6.29 20.78 -6.78
C PRO A 73 7.23 19.59 -6.53
N LEU A 74 7.51 19.24 -5.27
CA LEU A 74 8.37 18.11 -4.94
C LEU A 74 7.59 16.79 -4.95
N ARG A 75 8.27 15.73 -5.32
CA ARG A 75 7.88 14.35 -5.04
C ARG A 75 8.70 13.90 -3.84
N CYS A 76 8.07 13.30 -2.85
CA CYS A 76 8.78 12.75 -1.71
C CYS A 76 8.41 11.30 -1.45
N ASP A 77 9.38 10.52 -1.02
CA ASP A 77 9.23 9.10 -0.69
C ASP A 77 9.92 8.85 0.66
N VAL A 78 9.35 7.97 1.49
CA VAL A 78 9.94 7.56 2.76
C VAL A 78 10.76 6.28 2.57
N SER A 79 12.03 6.33 2.98
CA SER A 79 12.99 5.25 2.80
C SER A 79 13.82 5.01 4.05
N LEU A 80 14.29 3.78 4.21
CA LEU A 80 15.34 3.44 5.16
C LEU A 80 16.70 3.63 4.50
N VAL A 81 17.53 4.48 5.10
CA VAL A 81 18.85 4.84 4.56
C VAL A 81 19.94 4.64 5.60
N PRO A 82 21.17 4.31 5.17
CA PRO A 82 22.31 4.26 6.08
C PRO A 82 22.77 5.69 6.47
N PRO A 83 23.39 5.89 7.65
CA PRO A 83 23.80 7.21 8.14
C PRO A 83 24.75 7.98 7.22
N GLU A 84 25.60 7.27 6.50
CA GLU A 84 26.57 7.84 5.58
C GLU A 84 25.87 8.57 4.42
N LEU A 85 24.75 8.02 3.94
CA LEU A 85 23.98 8.62 2.85
C LEU A 85 23.38 9.97 3.26
N LEU A 86 22.87 10.11 4.49
CA LEU A 86 22.36 11.42 4.96
C LEU A 86 23.47 12.47 5.04
N THR A 87 24.68 12.05 5.44
CA THR A 87 25.84 12.95 5.49
C THR A 87 26.25 13.41 4.10
N GLU A 88 26.23 12.50 3.11
CA GLU A 88 26.48 12.84 1.70
C GLU A 88 25.42 13.79 1.15
N LEU A 89 24.14 13.54 1.45
CA LEU A 89 23.00 14.37 1.01
C LEU A 89 23.02 15.78 1.64
N GLY A 90 23.40 15.89 2.92
CA GLY A 90 23.53 17.18 3.59
C GLY A 90 24.69 18.05 3.10
N ASN A 91 25.77 17.42 2.60
CA ASN A 91 26.99 18.10 2.16
C ASN A 91 27.03 18.38 0.64
N SER A 92 26.13 17.77 -0.14
CA SER A 92 26.22 17.75 -1.60
C SER A 92 25.24 18.70 -2.29
N ARG A 93 25.77 19.52 -3.21
CA ARG A 93 25.05 20.08 -4.38
C ARG A 93 24.76 19.01 -5.46
N VAL A 94 25.02 17.74 -5.16
CA VAL A 94 24.75 16.61 -6.05
C VAL A 94 23.23 16.52 -6.16
N PRO A 95 22.65 16.55 -7.37
CA PRO A 95 21.24 16.28 -7.52
C PRO A 95 21.02 14.91 -6.89
N LEU A 96 20.20 14.84 -5.83
CA LEU A 96 19.94 13.63 -5.04
C LEU A 96 19.63 12.38 -5.91
N PHE A 97 19.31 12.61 -7.19
CA PHE A 97 18.80 11.64 -8.13
C PHE A 97 19.38 11.78 -9.57
N ALA A 98 20.57 12.37 -9.74
CA ALA A 98 21.28 12.33 -11.03
C ALA A 98 21.91 10.95 -11.25
N SER A 99 21.20 10.07 -11.97
CA SER A 99 21.65 8.83 -12.66
C SER A 99 22.63 7.88 -11.94
N SER A 100 22.95 8.11 -10.67
CA SER A 100 23.90 7.31 -9.92
C SER A 100 23.24 5.98 -9.58
N ARG A 101 23.90 4.89 -9.94
CA ARG A 101 23.41 3.53 -9.69
C ARG A 101 23.27 3.23 -8.19
N SER A 102 23.88 4.03 -7.32
CA SER A 102 23.82 3.91 -5.85
C SER A 102 22.51 4.47 -5.29
N ALA A 103 22.09 5.67 -5.68
CA ALA A 103 20.83 6.28 -5.19
C ALA A 103 19.58 5.63 -5.79
N ALA A 104 19.68 5.10 -7.02
CA ALA A 104 18.57 4.40 -7.69
C ALA A 104 18.07 3.15 -6.93
N ARG A 105 18.92 2.52 -6.09
CA ARG A 105 18.56 1.36 -5.26
C ARG A 105 17.56 1.74 -4.15
N TYR A 106 17.64 2.95 -3.64
CA TYR A 106 16.73 3.48 -2.61
C TYR A 106 15.47 4.13 -3.19
N ARG A 107 15.33 4.15 -4.53
CA ARG A 107 14.15 4.63 -5.29
C ARG A 107 13.11 3.52 -5.51
N ARG A 108 13.53 2.26 -5.37
CA ARG A 108 12.64 1.08 -5.46
C ARG A 108 12.41 0.60 -4.05
N VAL A 109 11.63 1.32 -3.26
CA VAL A 109 11.26 0.85 -1.92
C VAL A 109 9.79 0.52 -1.97
N ALA A 110 9.46 -0.74 -1.68
CA ALA A 110 8.12 -1.09 -1.25
C ALA A 110 7.88 -0.28 0.04
N ALA A 111 6.74 0.41 0.17
CA ALA A 111 6.49 1.38 1.24
C ALA A 111 7.05 0.91 2.61
N VAL A 112 7.84 1.75 3.29
CA VAL A 112 8.34 1.44 4.64
C VAL A 112 7.16 1.47 5.61
N TYR A 113 7.12 0.53 6.56
CA TYR A 113 6.04 0.46 7.55
C TYR A 113 6.57 0.65 8.97
N VAL A 114 5.81 1.38 9.79
CA VAL A 114 6.02 1.48 11.24
C VAL A 114 4.98 0.62 11.92
N VAL A 115 5.43 -0.30 12.77
CA VAL A 115 4.56 -1.22 13.50
C VAL A 115 4.54 -0.84 14.97
N ALA A 116 3.34 -0.67 15.52
CA ALA A 116 3.12 -0.37 16.92
C ALA A 116 2.34 -1.49 17.61
N ARG A 117 2.68 -1.76 18.86
CA ARG A 117 1.93 -2.63 19.75
C ARG A 117 1.35 -1.76 20.87
N ASP A 118 0.03 -1.80 21.02
CA ASP A 118 -0.70 -0.99 22.02
C ASP A 118 -0.33 0.51 21.97
N GLY A 119 -0.15 1.04 20.76
CA GLY A 119 0.19 2.45 20.50
C GLY A 119 1.67 2.81 20.66
N VAL A 120 2.54 1.85 21.00
CA VAL A 120 3.99 2.05 21.12
C VAL A 120 4.71 1.37 19.95
N VAL A 121 5.59 2.10 19.26
CA VAL A 121 6.36 1.57 18.14
C VAL A 121 7.29 0.45 18.60
N VAL A 122 7.18 -0.72 17.96
CA VAL A 122 7.97 -1.92 18.26
C VAL A 122 8.87 -2.34 17.10
N SER A 123 8.58 -1.91 15.87
CA SER A 123 9.39 -2.24 14.71
C SER A 123 9.22 -1.22 13.59
N VAL A 124 10.24 -1.11 12.74
CA VAL A 124 10.15 -0.47 11.42
C VAL A 124 10.52 -1.53 10.41
N LEU A 125 9.68 -1.72 9.39
CA LEU A 125 9.81 -2.78 8.41
C LEU A 125 10.08 -2.19 7.03
N ASN A 126 11.01 -2.82 6.31
CA ASN A 126 11.27 -2.60 4.90
C ASN A 126 10.76 -3.81 4.12
N PRO A 127 9.56 -3.78 3.52
CA PRO A 127 9.10 -4.90 2.73
C PRO A 127 10.05 -5.20 1.57
N PRO A 128 10.07 -6.44 1.10
CA PRO A 128 10.98 -6.88 0.07
C PRO A 128 10.73 -6.12 -1.23
N VAL A 129 11.81 -5.61 -1.81
CA VAL A 129 11.77 -5.00 -3.13
C VAL A 129 11.78 -6.11 -4.17
N ILE A 130 10.73 -6.17 -4.98
CA ILE A 130 10.66 -7.10 -6.09
C ILE A 130 11.68 -6.67 -7.16
N GLU A 131 12.86 -7.26 -7.13
CA GLU A 131 13.84 -7.07 -8.20
C GLU A 131 13.35 -7.77 -9.48
N ALA A 132 13.33 -7.04 -10.59
CA ALA A 132 12.98 -7.63 -11.87
C ALA A 132 14.05 -8.66 -12.26
N ALA A 133 13.64 -9.93 -12.39
CA ALA A 133 14.54 -10.99 -12.80
C ALA A 133 15.26 -10.64 -14.13
N PRO A 134 16.53 -11.05 -14.29
CA PRO A 134 17.23 -10.89 -15.57
C PRO A 134 16.48 -11.64 -16.67
N ALA A 135 16.65 -11.18 -17.91
CA ALA A 135 16.10 -11.88 -19.07
C ALA A 135 16.73 -13.27 -19.19
N ARG A 136 15.93 -14.30 -19.45
CA ARG A 136 16.46 -15.63 -19.84
C ARG A 136 17.00 -15.56 -21.29
N PRO A 137 17.93 -16.44 -21.69
CA PRO A 137 18.35 -16.53 -23.09
C PRO A 137 17.12 -16.70 -24.00
N ASP A 138 17.09 -15.96 -25.11
CA ASP A 138 16.02 -15.99 -26.14
C ASP A 138 14.61 -15.59 -25.65
N GLU A 139 14.49 -15.05 -24.44
CA GLU A 139 13.20 -14.61 -23.87
C GLU A 139 12.71 -13.32 -24.55
N THR A 140 11.49 -13.33 -25.08
CA THR A 140 10.90 -12.11 -25.63
C THR A 140 10.60 -11.11 -24.50
N GLY A 141 10.59 -9.80 -24.82
CA GLY A 141 10.26 -8.78 -23.83
C GLY A 141 8.86 -8.96 -23.20
N ARG A 142 7.90 -9.52 -23.95
CA ARG A 142 6.56 -9.83 -23.45
C ARG A 142 6.57 -11.01 -22.48
N ASP A 143 7.30 -12.07 -22.81
CA ASP A 143 7.42 -13.26 -21.95
C ASP A 143 8.13 -12.92 -20.66
N ARG A 144 9.21 -12.12 -20.74
CA ARG A 144 9.91 -11.60 -19.58
C ARG A 144 8.99 -10.77 -18.68
N LEU A 145 8.24 -9.82 -19.25
CA LEU A 145 7.32 -9.00 -18.48
C LEU A 145 6.28 -9.87 -17.76
N ARG A 146 5.65 -10.80 -18.49
CA ARG A 146 4.67 -11.72 -17.92
C ARG A 146 5.27 -12.53 -16.76
N ARG A 147 6.45 -13.11 -16.97
CA ARG A 147 7.16 -13.88 -15.96
C ARG A 147 7.49 -13.06 -14.72
N VAL A 148 8.07 -11.87 -14.88
CA VAL A 148 8.42 -10.98 -13.76
C VAL A 148 7.19 -10.57 -12.96
N MET A 149 6.04 -10.35 -13.62
CA MET A 149 4.79 -10.04 -12.91
C MET A 149 4.25 -11.21 -12.07
N GLN A 150 4.60 -12.45 -12.44
CA GLN A 150 4.13 -13.68 -11.82
C GLN A 150 5.09 -14.23 -10.75
N GLU A 151 6.38 -14.39 -11.06
CA GLU A 151 7.34 -15.19 -10.26
C GLU A 151 7.84 -14.50 -8.97
N ASN A 152 7.84 -13.16 -8.90
CA ASN A 152 8.48 -12.44 -7.80
C ASN A 152 7.48 -11.80 -6.84
N ARG A 153 6.42 -12.51 -6.42
CA ARG A 153 5.47 -11.98 -5.42
C ARG A 153 5.78 -12.58 -4.05
N ASP A 154 6.39 -11.79 -3.16
CA ASP A 154 6.51 -12.14 -1.74
C ASP A 154 5.27 -11.64 -0.99
N PRO A 155 4.36 -12.55 -0.57
CA PRO A 155 3.19 -12.17 0.22
C PRO A 155 3.61 -12.02 1.69
N TRP A 156 4.39 -10.99 2.01
CA TRP A 156 5.11 -10.90 3.28
C TRP A 156 4.23 -10.85 4.54
N LEU A 157 2.97 -10.46 4.37
CA LEU A 157 1.95 -10.49 5.43
C LEU A 157 1.21 -11.83 5.53
N SER A 158 1.53 -12.82 4.70
CA SER A 158 0.97 -14.17 4.79
C SER A 158 1.91 -15.09 5.58
N ALA A 159 1.34 -16.12 6.21
CA ALA A 159 2.11 -17.12 6.94
C ALA A 159 3.11 -17.86 6.03
N ALA A 160 2.66 -18.20 4.82
CA ALA A 160 3.43 -18.80 3.73
C ALA A 160 2.80 -18.44 2.38
N PRO A 161 3.49 -18.66 1.24
CA PRO A 161 2.85 -18.59 -0.07
C PRO A 161 1.61 -19.49 -0.13
N GLY A 162 0.58 -19.07 -0.87
CA GLY A 162 -0.70 -19.78 -0.99
C GLY A 162 -1.65 -19.55 0.17
N ARG A 163 -1.17 -19.13 1.34
CA ARG A 163 -2.02 -18.82 2.50
C ARG A 163 -2.69 -17.47 2.41
N LEU A 164 -3.78 -17.31 3.16
CA LEU A 164 -4.45 -16.02 3.28
C LEU A 164 -3.59 -15.03 4.09
N PRO A 165 -3.63 -13.73 3.76
CA PRO A 165 -2.85 -12.74 4.48
C PRO A 165 -3.29 -12.66 5.94
N LEU A 166 -2.33 -12.43 6.84
CA LEU A 166 -2.50 -12.21 8.28
C LEU A 166 -3.24 -13.33 9.02
N SER A 167 -3.25 -14.55 8.47
CA SER A 167 -3.82 -15.74 9.12
C SER A 167 -3.14 -16.12 10.43
N ASP A 168 -1.84 -15.88 10.51
CA ASP A 168 -1.04 -16.04 11.73
C ASP A 168 -1.05 -14.78 12.63
N GLY A 169 -1.84 -13.75 12.30
CA GLY A 169 -2.04 -12.57 13.15
C GLY A 169 -0.78 -11.71 13.24
N ASP A 170 -0.28 -11.46 14.46
CA ASP A 170 0.93 -10.66 14.72
C ASP A 170 2.24 -11.47 14.64
N ALA A 171 2.17 -12.80 14.48
CA ALA A 171 3.33 -13.68 14.42
C ALA A 171 4.25 -13.41 13.20
N PHE A 172 3.77 -12.68 12.18
CA PHE A 172 4.62 -12.26 11.06
C PHE A 172 5.81 -11.42 11.51
N LEU A 173 5.72 -10.66 12.61
CA LEU A 173 6.82 -9.86 13.14
C LEU A 173 7.99 -10.71 13.64
N ASP A 174 7.69 -11.89 14.16
CA ASP A 174 8.70 -12.82 14.67
C ASP A 174 9.28 -13.69 13.56
N ARG A 175 8.49 -13.97 12.51
CA ARG A 175 8.96 -14.70 11.32
C ARG A 175 9.78 -13.82 10.39
N ARG A 176 9.38 -12.57 10.17
CA ARG A 176 9.97 -11.64 9.18
C ARG A 176 11.03 -10.72 9.79
N VAL A 177 11.96 -11.30 10.53
CA VAL A 177 13.11 -10.57 11.08
C VAL A 177 13.99 -10.00 9.97
N ASP A 178 14.01 -10.66 8.81
CA ASP A 178 14.67 -10.23 7.57
C ASP A 178 14.17 -8.88 7.06
N LEU A 179 12.93 -8.50 7.38
CA LEU A 179 12.32 -7.24 6.96
C LEU A 179 12.52 -6.11 7.98
N LYS A 180 13.04 -6.40 9.18
CA LYS A 180 13.30 -5.35 10.17
C LYS A 180 14.36 -4.39 9.63
N ALA A 181 14.19 -3.12 9.94
CA ALA A 181 15.17 -2.10 9.61
C ALA A 181 16.56 -2.53 10.12
N PRO A 182 17.61 -2.45 9.28
CA PRO A 182 18.96 -2.79 9.70
C PRO A 182 19.42 -1.95 10.90
N ASP A 183 20.34 -2.50 11.69
CA ASP A 183 20.94 -1.76 12.81
C ASP A 183 21.59 -0.46 12.31
N GLY A 184 21.31 0.64 13.00
CA GLY A 184 21.78 1.97 12.63
C GLY A 184 21.04 2.62 11.44
N ALA A 185 20.02 1.97 10.88
CA ALA A 185 19.21 2.57 9.82
C ALA A 185 18.49 3.83 10.29
N ILE A 186 18.31 4.76 9.34
CA ILE A 186 17.61 6.01 9.54
C ILE A 186 16.37 6.01 8.66
N LEU A 187 15.22 6.31 9.25
CA LEU A 187 14.00 6.56 8.51
C LEU A 187 14.05 7.99 7.99
N ALA A 188 14.07 8.16 6.67
CA ALA A 188 14.23 9.46 6.02
C ALA A 188 13.11 9.71 5.02
N HIS A 189 12.57 10.92 5.06
CA HIS A 189 11.65 11.46 4.07
C HIS A 189 12.45 12.24 3.03
N LEU A 190 12.63 11.63 1.86
CA LEU A 190 13.50 12.13 0.80
C LEU A 190 12.65 12.82 -0.26
N CYS A 191 12.97 14.07 -0.57
CA CYS A 191 12.23 14.89 -1.53
C CYS A 191 13.08 15.27 -2.73
N GLU A 192 12.48 15.22 -3.91
CA GLU A 192 13.07 15.63 -5.18
C GLU A 192 12.13 16.54 -5.97
N PRO A 193 12.63 17.36 -6.91
CA PRO A 193 11.76 18.04 -7.85
C PRO A 193 10.94 16.97 -8.58
N ALA A 194 9.62 17.08 -8.55
CA ALA A 194 8.80 16.21 -9.36
C ALA A 194 9.22 16.42 -10.82
N LEU A 195 9.58 15.34 -11.51
CA LEU A 195 9.73 15.36 -12.95
C LEU A 195 8.35 15.68 -13.53
N ILE A 196 8.09 16.96 -13.78
CA ILE A 196 6.98 17.40 -14.62
C ILE A 196 7.38 16.98 -16.03
N VAL A 197 7.10 15.73 -16.38
CA VAL A 197 7.08 15.35 -17.79
C VAL A 197 5.96 16.21 -18.38
N GLN A 198 6.35 17.31 -19.04
CA GLN A 198 5.48 17.99 -19.97
C GLN A 198 5.25 16.99 -21.09
N PHE A 199 4.30 16.08 -20.87
CA PHE A 199 3.70 15.38 -21.98
C PHE A 199 3.20 16.50 -22.90
N PRO A 200 3.57 16.50 -24.19
CA PRO A 200 2.91 17.40 -25.12
C PRO A 200 1.42 17.23 -24.85
N ALA A 201 0.71 18.35 -24.67
CA ALA A 201 -0.73 18.33 -24.47
C ALA A 201 -1.29 17.30 -25.45
N PRO A 202 -2.01 16.26 -24.98
CA PRO A 202 -2.45 15.19 -25.85
C PRO A 202 -3.07 15.84 -27.09
N ALA A 203 -2.66 15.40 -28.28
CA ALA A 203 -3.14 15.98 -29.53
C ALA A 203 -4.65 16.18 -29.39
N ALA A 204 -5.13 17.39 -29.70
CA ALA A 204 -6.52 17.75 -29.52
C ALA A 204 -7.37 16.79 -30.37
N ARG A 205 -7.85 15.71 -29.74
CA ARG A 205 -8.36 14.46 -30.33
C ARG A 205 -7.27 13.52 -30.87
N ASP A 206 -7.10 12.42 -30.16
CA ASP A 206 -6.62 11.17 -30.75
C ASP A 206 -7.79 10.53 -31.51
N ASP A 207 -7.72 10.52 -32.84
CA ASP A 207 -8.73 9.91 -33.70
C ASP A 207 -8.89 8.40 -33.42
N ALA A 208 -7.84 7.72 -32.94
CA ALA A 208 -7.92 6.33 -32.53
C ALA A 208 -8.69 6.18 -31.21
N GLY A 209 -8.45 7.05 -30.23
CA GLY A 209 -9.21 7.15 -29.00
C GLY A 209 -10.68 7.54 -29.22
N LEU A 210 -10.95 8.41 -30.22
CA LEU A 210 -12.31 8.76 -30.64
C LEU A 210 -13.01 7.56 -31.29
N LEU A 211 -12.35 6.83 -32.19
CA LEU A 211 -12.90 5.63 -32.81
C LEU A 211 -13.10 4.49 -31.79
N GLN A 212 -12.21 4.35 -30.80
CA GLN A 212 -12.42 3.46 -29.67
C GLN A 212 -13.63 3.90 -28.82
N GLY A 213 -13.76 5.18 -28.50
CA GLY A 213 -14.93 5.72 -27.79
C GLY A 213 -16.24 5.53 -28.55
N LEU A 214 -16.23 5.74 -29.88
CA LEU A 214 -17.38 5.54 -30.76
C LEU A 214 -17.72 4.06 -30.94
N SER A 215 -16.73 3.16 -30.96
CA SER A 215 -16.98 1.71 -30.99
C SER A 215 -17.56 1.17 -29.67
N LEU A 216 -17.42 1.92 -28.57
CA LEU A 216 -18.06 1.64 -27.28
C LEU A 216 -19.46 2.27 -27.13
N LEU A 217 -19.87 3.22 -27.98
CA LEU A 217 -21.22 3.82 -27.96
C LEU A 217 -22.37 2.80 -28.04
N PRO A 218 -22.31 1.74 -28.86
CA PRO A 218 -23.33 0.69 -28.87
C PRO A 218 -23.46 -0.05 -27.54
N PHE A 219 -22.45 0.05 -26.67
CA PHE A 219 -22.42 -0.52 -25.33
C PHE A 219 -22.58 0.55 -24.23
N ALA A 220 -22.70 1.83 -24.59
CA ALA A 220 -22.85 2.93 -23.63
C ALA A 220 -24.12 2.83 -22.80
N TRP A 221 -25.16 2.16 -23.30
CA TRP A 221 -26.36 1.85 -22.51
C TRP A 221 -26.05 0.88 -21.35
N ARG A 222 -25.11 -0.07 -21.52
CA ARG A 222 -24.62 -0.95 -20.43
C ARG A 222 -23.73 -0.18 -19.44
N LEU A 223 -23.07 0.90 -19.87
CA LEU A 223 -22.28 1.74 -18.96
C LEU A 223 -23.14 2.38 -17.88
N ARG A 224 -24.43 2.68 -18.14
CA ARG A 224 -25.35 3.15 -17.09
C ARG A 224 -25.58 2.10 -16.01
N GLY A 225 -25.80 0.84 -16.40
CA GLY A 225 -25.96 -0.27 -15.46
C GLY A 225 -24.67 -0.51 -14.65
N LEU A 226 -23.52 -0.55 -15.33
CA LEU A 226 -22.22 -0.73 -14.67
C LEU A 226 -21.87 0.42 -13.73
N ASN A 227 -22.19 1.67 -14.08
CA ASN A 227 -21.98 2.81 -13.20
C ASN A 227 -22.97 2.83 -12.03
N ALA A 228 -24.21 2.39 -12.23
CA ALA A 228 -25.18 2.24 -11.16
C ALA A 228 -24.77 1.15 -10.15
N GLU A 229 -24.30 -0.01 -10.64
CA GLU A 229 -23.77 -1.07 -9.78
C GLU A 229 -22.51 -0.63 -9.02
N ARG A 230 -21.61 0.11 -9.68
CA ARG A 230 -20.42 0.67 -9.02
C ARG A 230 -20.79 1.65 -7.93
N GLU A 231 -21.75 2.52 -8.19
CA GLU A 231 -22.22 3.50 -7.22
C GLU A 231 -22.97 2.83 -6.05
N ALA A 232 -23.79 1.81 -6.33
CA ALA A 232 -24.43 1.00 -5.30
C ALA A 232 -23.39 0.30 -4.42
N ASN A 233 -22.39 -0.36 -5.01
CA ASN A 233 -21.28 -0.98 -4.27
C ASN A 233 -20.48 0.05 -3.46
N ARG A 234 -20.27 1.26 -4.00
CA ARG A 234 -19.58 2.33 -3.29
C ARG A 234 -20.33 2.77 -2.05
N LEU A 235 -21.65 2.93 -2.14
CA LEU A 235 -22.48 3.37 -1.01
C LEU A 235 -22.70 2.24 -0.01
N GLU A 236 -23.18 1.08 -0.46
CA GLU A 236 -23.50 -0.07 0.39
C GLU A 236 -22.25 -0.71 0.97
N GLY A 237 -21.20 -0.89 0.17
CA GLY A 237 -19.94 -1.49 0.60
C GLY A 237 -19.20 -0.63 1.61
N ALA A 238 -19.11 0.69 1.38
CA ALA A 238 -18.49 1.59 2.34
C ALA A 238 -19.30 1.69 3.65
N ALA A 239 -20.64 1.74 3.56
CA ALA A 239 -21.51 1.74 4.73
C ALA A 239 -21.37 0.44 5.54
N LEU A 240 -21.35 -0.72 4.87
CA LEU A 240 -21.15 -2.00 5.52
C LEU A 240 -19.78 -2.07 6.20
N PHE A 241 -18.70 -1.72 5.49
CA PHE A 241 -17.35 -1.74 6.06
C PHE A 241 -17.22 -0.86 7.30
N ALA A 242 -17.84 0.32 7.30
CA ALA A 242 -17.82 1.24 8.45
C ALA A 242 -18.45 0.68 9.73
N THR A 243 -19.28 -0.37 9.63
CA THR A 243 -19.86 -1.06 10.79
C THR A 243 -18.94 -2.13 11.40
N LEU A 244 -17.89 -2.54 10.68
CA LEU A 244 -17.01 -3.64 11.06
C LEU A 244 -15.76 -3.09 11.76
N ARG A 245 -15.45 -3.64 12.93
CA ARG A 245 -14.28 -3.21 13.72
C ARG A 245 -13.47 -4.40 14.21
N PRO A 246 -12.13 -4.32 14.18
CA PRO A 246 -11.27 -5.31 14.80
C PRO A 246 -11.62 -5.51 16.27
N GLY A 247 -11.68 -6.77 16.71
CA GLY A 247 -12.06 -7.18 18.06
C GLY A 247 -13.53 -7.53 18.21
N ASP A 248 -14.43 -7.00 17.38
CA ASP A 248 -15.86 -7.30 17.45
C ASP A 248 -16.18 -8.68 16.87
N SER A 249 -17.31 -9.25 17.29
CA SER A 249 -17.86 -10.47 16.66
C SER A 249 -18.80 -10.08 15.53
N LEU A 250 -18.79 -10.85 14.45
CA LEU A 250 -19.74 -10.65 13.36
C LEU A 250 -21.18 -10.80 13.86
N PRO A 251 -22.10 -9.90 13.47
CA PRO A 251 -23.50 -9.97 13.88
C PRO A 251 -24.12 -11.33 13.53
N GLY A 252 -24.56 -12.09 14.55
CA GLY A 252 -25.16 -13.41 14.37
C GLY A 252 -24.18 -14.53 13.95
N GLY A 253 -22.87 -14.26 13.95
CA GLY A 253 -21.84 -15.18 13.48
C GLY A 253 -21.61 -15.10 11.97
N LEU A 254 -20.54 -15.73 11.50
CA LEU A 254 -20.03 -15.62 10.14
C LEU A 254 -21.07 -16.07 9.08
N ASN A 255 -21.74 -17.20 9.30
CA ASN A 255 -22.72 -17.70 8.33
C ASN A 255 -23.96 -16.83 8.23
N ALA A 256 -24.43 -16.26 9.35
CA ALA A 256 -25.57 -15.35 9.35
C ALA A 256 -25.22 -14.03 8.67
N PHE A 257 -24.01 -13.51 8.93
CA PHE A 257 -23.49 -12.31 8.29
C PHE A 257 -23.43 -12.45 6.76
N LEU A 258 -22.88 -13.56 6.25
CA LEU A 258 -22.81 -13.83 4.81
C LEU A 258 -24.21 -13.99 4.17
N SER A 259 -25.14 -14.61 4.89
CA SER A 259 -26.53 -14.77 4.42
C SER A 259 -27.25 -13.42 4.34
N ALA A 260 -26.97 -12.51 5.26
CA ALA A 260 -27.52 -11.15 5.25
C ALA A 260 -26.87 -10.26 4.18
N HIS A 261 -25.65 -10.56 3.76
CA HIS A 261 -24.85 -9.74 2.85
C HIS A 261 -24.27 -10.56 1.68
N PRO A 262 -25.11 -10.97 0.71
CA PRO A 262 -24.70 -11.86 -0.38
C PRO A 262 -23.65 -11.28 -1.33
N GLY A 263 -23.40 -9.96 -1.27
CA GLY A 263 -22.31 -9.29 -2.02
C GLY A 263 -20.92 -9.45 -1.40
N VAL A 264 -20.82 -9.98 -0.18
CA VAL A 264 -19.54 -10.23 0.50
C VAL A 264 -18.99 -11.58 0.06
N ARG A 265 -17.77 -11.58 -0.50
CA ARG A 265 -17.06 -12.82 -0.83
C ARG A 265 -16.27 -13.30 0.37
N ARG A 266 -16.23 -14.61 0.57
CA ARG A 266 -15.44 -15.27 1.61
C ARG A 266 -14.36 -16.13 0.95
N TYR A 267 -13.15 -16.06 1.48
CA TYR A 267 -12.06 -16.99 1.20
C TYR A 267 -11.65 -17.65 2.51
N ASP A 268 -11.54 -18.97 2.51
CA ASP A 268 -11.09 -19.75 3.65
C ASP A 268 -9.60 -20.08 3.53
N ASP A 269 -8.89 -20.10 4.67
CA ASP A 269 -7.54 -20.61 4.72
C ASP A 269 -7.59 -22.14 4.87
N GLU A 270 -6.96 -22.85 3.94
CA GLU A 270 -6.99 -24.31 3.92
C GLU A 270 -6.24 -24.94 5.10
N GLU A 271 -5.21 -24.26 5.62
CA GLU A 271 -4.42 -24.73 6.76
C GLU A 271 -4.98 -24.30 8.12
N ASP A 272 -5.79 -23.24 8.14
CA ASP A 272 -6.54 -22.82 9.32
C ASP A 272 -8.01 -22.60 8.95
N PRO A 273 -8.85 -23.64 8.96
CA PRO A 273 -10.25 -23.56 8.54
C PRO A 273 -11.11 -22.63 9.40
N ALA A 274 -10.62 -22.23 10.58
CA ALA A 274 -11.28 -21.22 11.39
C ALA A 274 -11.01 -19.81 10.88
N TYR A 275 -9.96 -19.59 10.09
CA TYR A 275 -9.61 -18.30 9.55
C TYR A 275 -10.14 -18.10 8.13
N SER A 276 -10.74 -16.93 7.91
CA SER A 276 -11.26 -16.51 6.61
C SER A 276 -10.94 -15.04 6.35
N VAL A 277 -10.81 -14.69 5.07
CA VAL A 277 -10.81 -13.29 4.62
C VAL A 277 -12.12 -12.99 3.91
N LEU A 278 -12.83 -12.00 4.41
CA LEU A 278 -14.03 -11.44 3.78
C LEU A 278 -13.64 -10.25 2.91
N VAL A 279 -14.28 -10.17 1.75
CA VAL A 279 -14.02 -9.12 0.77
C VAL A 279 -15.31 -8.37 0.48
N ILE A 280 -15.25 -7.05 0.68
CA ILE A 280 -16.33 -6.12 0.39
C ILE A 280 -15.90 -5.26 -0.79
N ASN A 281 -16.70 -5.26 -1.86
CA ASN A 281 -16.50 -4.40 -3.01
C ASN A 281 -16.89 -2.95 -2.65
N LEU A 282 -15.94 -2.03 -2.75
CA LEU A 282 -16.13 -0.60 -2.46
C LEU A 282 -16.47 0.23 -3.70
N GLY A 283 -16.76 -0.42 -4.82
CA GLY A 283 -16.98 0.26 -6.11
C GLY A 283 -15.71 0.91 -6.67
N ALA A 284 -15.88 1.69 -7.73
CA ALA A 284 -14.78 2.45 -8.34
C ALA A 284 -14.60 3.80 -7.63
N GLU A 285 -13.37 4.32 -7.58
CA GLU A 285 -13.13 5.69 -7.13
C GLU A 285 -13.82 6.69 -8.07
N ALA A 286 -14.39 7.76 -7.50
CA ALA A 286 -15.30 8.70 -8.15
C ALA A 286 -14.77 9.35 -9.45
N ASN A 287 -13.46 9.31 -9.70
CA ASN A 287 -12.79 9.98 -10.82
C ASN A 287 -12.32 9.02 -11.93
N ASN A 288 -12.62 7.71 -11.86
CA ASN A 288 -12.05 6.72 -12.79
C ASN A 288 -13.11 5.87 -13.51
N ASN A 289 -13.82 6.50 -14.45
CA ASN A 289 -14.92 5.86 -15.20
C ASN A 289 -14.46 4.75 -16.17
N LEU A 290 -13.18 4.78 -16.59
CA LEU A 290 -12.63 3.85 -17.58
C LEU A 290 -11.84 2.69 -16.97
N ALA A 291 -11.34 2.83 -15.74
CA ALA A 291 -10.70 1.72 -15.06
C ALA A 291 -11.77 0.68 -14.63
N ARG A 292 -11.49 -0.60 -14.87
CA ARG A 292 -12.25 -1.72 -14.29
C ARG A 292 -11.90 -1.98 -12.81
N MET A 293 -11.25 -1.02 -12.16
CA MET A 293 -10.65 -1.19 -10.85
C MET A 293 -11.65 -0.76 -9.79
N ASN A 294 -12.26 -1.75 -9.15
CA ASN A 294 -13.02 -1.51 -7.92
C ASN A 294 -12.08 -1.66 -6.73
N GLY A 295 -12.21 -0.76 -5.74
CA GLY A 295 -11.57 -0.94 -4.44
C GLY A 295 -12.14 -2.14 -3.71
N ALA A 296 -11.31 -2.81 -2.91
CA ALA A 296 -11.71 -3.94 -2.08
C ALA A 296 -11.33 -3.66 -0.63
N ALA A 297 -12.32 -3.62 0.25
CA ALA A 297 -12.08 -3.74 1.68
C ALA A 297 -11.87 -5.22 2.02
N LEU A 298 -10.89 -5.50 2.86
CA LEU A 298 -10.57 -6.84 3.34
C LEU A 298 -10.76 -6.92 4.86
N ILE A 299 -11.38 -8.00 5.32
CA ILE A 299 -11.58 -8.26 6.74
C ILE A 299 -11.06 -9.66 7.06
N GLY A 300 -10.12 -9.77 7.98
CA GLY A 300 -9.72 -11.05 8.55
C GLY A 300 -10.66 -11.45 9.67
N VAL A 301 -11.15 -12.69 9.63
CA VAL A 301 -12.08 -13.26 10.61
C VAL A 301 -11.51 -14.57 11.11
N LEU A 302 -11.46 -14.73 12.44
CA LEU A 302 -11.11 -16.00 13.10
C LEU A 302 -12.34 -16.51 13.85
N ALA A 303 -12.86 -17.65 13.39
CA ALA A 303 -14.19 -18.18 13.67
C ALA A 303 -15.27 -17.13 13.34
N ASP A 304 -15.74 -16.39 14.34
CA ASP A 304 -16.74 -15.33 14.18
C ASP A 304 -16.20 -13.94 14.55
N ARG A 305 -14.93 -13.86 14.99
CA ARG A 305 -14.35 -12.61 15.49
C ARG A 305 -13.54 -11.93 14.40
N ILE A 306 -13.79 -10.64 14.22
CA ILE A 306 -13.01 -9.77 13.35
C ILE A 306 -11.63 -9.59 13.99
N VAL A 307 -10.58 -10.08 13.34
CA VAL A 307 -9.20 -9.96 13.84
C VAL A 307 -8.46 -8.79 13.20
N TRP A 308 -8.84 -8.35 12.00
CA TRP A 308 -8.32 -7.12 11.40
C TRP A 308 -9.22 -6.62 10.27
N THR A 309 -9.10 -5.34 9.93
CA THR A 309 -9.82 -4.69 8.83
C THR A 309 -8.87 -3.81 8.03
N ALA A 310 -9.02 -3.81 6.71
CA ALA A 310 -8.29 -2.97 5.77
C ALA A 310 -9.28 -2.34 4.78
N ASP A 311 -9.29 -1.01 4.68
CA ASP A 311 -10.04 -0.35 3.61
C ASP A 311 -9.36 -0.56 2.24
N GLY A 312 -9.96 -0.03 1.17
CA GLY A 312 -9.42 -0.20 -0.18
C GLY A 312 -7.99 0.34 -0.36
N GLY A 313 -7.67 1.46 0.28
CA GLY A 313 -6.35 2.10 0.19
C GLY A 313 -5.30 1.31 0.97
N ALA A 314 -5.61 0.96 2.22
CA ALA A 314 -4.73 0.20 3.09
C ALA A 314 -4.51 -1.22 2.56
N ALA A 315 -5.55 -1.89 2.06
CA ALA A 315 -5.46 -3.23 1.49
C ALA A 315 -4.58 -3.26 0.22
N ALA A 316 -4.66 -2.23 -0.62
CA ALA A 316 -3.80 -2.11 -1.79
C ALA A 316 -2.36 -1.71 -1.40
N GLY A 317 -2.21 -0.72 -0.52
CA GLY A 317 -0.90 -0.21 -0.08
C GLY A 317 -0.04 -1.30 0.56
N LEU A 318 -0.61 -2.09 1.47
CA LEU A 318 0.06 -3.21 2.13
C LEU A 318 0.19 -4.47 1.26
N GLY A 319 -0.38 -4.46 0.06
CA GLY A 319 -0.34 -5.59 -0.87
C GLY A 319 -1.22 -6.78 -0.45
N LEU A 320 -2.17 -6.58 0.46
CA LEU A 320 -3.08 -7.63 0.94
C LEU A 320 -3.96 -8.19 -0.18
N THR A 321 -4.44 -7.33 -1.09
CA THR A 321 -5.23 -7.76 -2.26
C THR A 321 -4.40 -8.61 -3.22
N SER A 322 -3.14 -8.26 -3.46
CA SER A 322 -2.24 -9.07 -4.28
C SER A 322 -1.90 -10.40 -3.62
N ALA A 323 -1.78 -10.45 -2.28
CA ALA A 323 -1.52 -11.68 -1.54
C ALA A 323 -2.62 -12.75 -1.75
N LEU A 324 -3.88 -12.34 -1.94
CA LEU A 324 -4.98 -13.27 -2.28
C LEU A 324 -4.76 -14.01 -3.62
N CYS A 325 -3.90 -13.48 -4.49
CA CYS A 325 -3.67 -14.02 -5.83
C CYS A 325 -2.31 -14.72 -5.97
N VAL A 326 -1.64 -15.01 -4.87
CA VAL A 326 -0.38 -15.76 -4.84
C VAL A 326 -0.68 -17.23 -4.48
N ASP A 327 -0.11 -18.15 -5.24
CA ASP A 327 -0.23 -19.59 -5.00
C ASP A 327 0.82 -20.11 -3.99
N ASP A 328 0.74 -21.40 -3.68
CA ASP A 328 1.64 -22.14 -2.78
C ASP A 328 3.12 -22.10 -3.22
N ARG A 329 3.40 -21.70 -4.45
CA ARG A 329 4.76 -21.56 -5.02
C ARG A 329 5.25 -20.12 -5.06
N GLY A 330 4.49 -19.17 -4.53
CA GLY A 330 4.84 -17.74 -4.58
C GLY A 330 4.60 -17.12 -5.96
N THR A 331 3.80 -17.76 -6.82
CA THR A 331 3.49 -17.28 -8.17
C THR A 331 2.15 -16.56 -8.18
N ALA A 332 2.13 -15.35 -8.74
CA ALA A 332 0.89 -14.61 -8.97
C ALA A 332 0.07 -15.24 -10.12
N GLY A 333 -1.21 -15.50 -9.87
CA GLY A 333 -2.09 -16.11 -10.86
C GLY A 333 -3.57 -16.06 -10.49
N ALA A 334 -4.40 -16.73 -11.31
CA ALA A 334 -5.83 -16.86 -11.06
C ALA A 334 -6.13 -17.93 -10.00
N VAL A 335 -5.53 -17.77 -8.81
CA VAL A 335 -5.54 -18.75 -7.71
C VAL A 335 -6.92 -18.81 -7.03
N ARG A 336 -7.60 -17.66 -6.96
CA ARG A 336 -8.91 -17.51 -6.33
C ARG A 336 -9.87 -16.77 -7.26
N PRO A 337 -11.20 -16.98 -7.13
CA PRO A 337 -12.18 -16.16 -7.83
C PRO A 337 -11.89 -14.67 -7.63
N GLY A 338 -11.85 -13.90 -8.72
CA GLY A 338 -11.48 -12.47 -8.71
C GLY A 338 -10.01 -12.19 -9.01
N CYS A 339 -9.13 -13.19 -8.98
CA CYS A 339 -7.72 -13.04 -9.36
C CYS A 339 -7.50 -13.16 -10.86
N SER A 340 -6.61 -12.31 -11.39
CA SER A 340 -6.11 -12.42 -12.76
C SER A 340 -4.85 -13.29 -12.84
N ASN A 341 -4.47 -13.70 -14.05
CA ASN A 341 -3.22 -14.41 -14.32
C ASN A 341 -1.94 -13.59 -14.02
N THR A 342 -2.05 -12.33 -13.60
CA THR A 342 -0.92 -11.45 -13.26
C THR A 342 -0.92 -11.03 -11.79
N GLY A 343 -1.75 -11.66 -10.96
CA GLY A 343 -1.84 -11.36 -9.52
C GLY A 343 -2.62 -10.09 -9.20
N TYR A 344 -3.41 -9.58 -10.16
CA TYR A 344 -4.32 -8.47 -9.91
C TYR A 344 -5.64 -9.00 -9.35
N PHE A 345 -6.14 -8.41 -8.27
CA PHE A 345 -7.40 -8.80 -7.64
C PHE A 345 -8.54 -7.85 -8.02
N SER A 346 -9.69 -8.42 -8.36
CA SER A 346 -10.94 -7.70 -8.57
C SER A 346 -12.05 -8.34 -7.72
N PRO A 347 -12.66 -7.57 -6.79
CA PRO A 347 -13.68 -8.08 -5.87
C PRO A 347 -15.04 -8.35 -6.53
#